data_AF-A0A8I0FD93-F1
#
_entry.id   AF-A0A8I0FD93-F1
#
_cell.length_a   1.000
_cell.length_b   1.000
_cell.length_c   1.000
_cell.angle_alpha   90.00
_cell.angle_beta   90.00
_cell.angle_gamma   90.00
#
_symmetry.space_group_name_H-M   'P 1'
#
loop_
_entity.id
_entity.type
_entity.pdbx_description
1 polymer ?
#
loop_
_entity_poly.entity_id
_entity_poly.type
_entity_poly.pdbx_seq_one_letter_code
_entity_poly.pdbx_strand_id
1 'polypeptide(L)' 'LEELEKEKASANEPPSLMVQIQTAPDLTTLDALEIDVAARDPQIQSRLMDFVKKRRFELQNAASNEPDYLLEEPF' A
#
# COMPACT_ATOMS: atom_id res chain seq x y z
N LEU A 1 27.88 -22.33 -12.85
CA LEU A 1 26.93 -21.89 -11.79
C LEU A 1 27.29 -20.43 -11.51
N GLU A 2 27.02 -19.58 -12.49
CA GLU A 2 27.29 -18.15 -12.40
C GLU A 2 26.17 -17.50 -11.59
N GLU A 3 26.57 -17.05 -10.41
CA GLU A 3 26.27 -15.70 -9.91
C GLU A 3 24.79 -15.41 -9.58
N LEU A 4 24.39 -15.85 -8.38
CA LEU A 4 23.27 -15.31 -7.59
C LEU A 4 23.54 -13.84 -7.17
N GLU A 5 23.73 -12.94 -8.12
CA GLU A 5 24.07 -11.52 -7.89
C GLU A 5 22.88 -10.57 -8.08
N LYS A 6 21.67 -10.91 -7.61
CA LYS A 6 20.53 -9.98 -7.76
C LYS A 6 19.59 -9.78 -6.57
N GLU A 7 19.92 -10.30 -5.39
CA GLU A 7 19.06 -10.17 -4.21
C GLU A 7 19.84 -9.69 -2.98
N LYS A 8 20.56 -8.57 -3.13
CA LYS A 8 20.94 -7.70 -2.00
C LYS A 8 20.92 -6.24 -2.45
N ALA A 9 19.78 -5.82 -3.01
CA ALA A 9 19.48 -4.39 -3.02
C ALA A 9 19.26 -3.96 -1.56
N SER A 10 20.33 -3.42 -0.97
CA SER A 10 20.30 -2.37 0.05
C SER A 10 19.26 -2.55 1.17
N ALA A 11 19.53 -3.48 2.09
CA ALA A 11 18.85 -3.57 3.40
C ALA A 11 19.05 -2.33 4.32
N ASN A 12 19.74 -1.29 3.85
CA ASN A 12 20.08 -0.08 4.59
C ASN A 12 19.43 1.20 4.02
N GLU A 13 18.73 1.11 2.88
CA GLU A 13 17.91 2.22 2.40
C GLU A 13 16.50 2.07 2.97
N PRO A 14 15.89 3.16 3.47
CA PRO A 14 14.50 3.10 3.89
C PRO A 14 13.65 2.62 2.70
N PRO A 15 12.68 1.71 2.93
CA PRO A 15 11.86 1.17 1.86
C PRO A 15 11.21 2.31 1.07
N SER A 16 11.16 2.19 -0.26
CA SER A 16 10.50 3.18 -1.12
C SER A 16 9.08 3.47 -0.63
N LEU A 17 8.62 4.73 -0.75
CA LEU A 17 7.25 5.13 -0.35
C LEU A 17 6.18 4.23 -0.94
N MET A 18 6.38 3.74 -2.16
CA MET A 18 5.49 2.76 -2.80
C MET A 18 5.30 1.48 -1.95
N VAL A 19 6.38 0.93 -1.40
CA VAL A 19 6.34 -0.28 -0.56
C VAL A 19 5.68 0.05 0.77
N GLN A 20 5.98 1.21 1.35
CA GLN A 20 5.34 1.66 2.59
C GLN A 20 3.82 1.80 2.42
N ILE A 21 3.37 2.37 1.29
CA ILE A 21 1.94 2.48 0.95
C ILE A 21 1.31 1.08 0.81
N GLN A 22 1.94 0.16 0.09
CA GLN A 22 1.42 -1.20 -0.10
C GLN A 22 1.34 -2.00 1.21
N THR A 23 2.25 -1.74 2.14
CA THR A 23 2.36 -2.44 3.42
C THR A 23 1.73 -1.68 4.58
N ALA A 24 1.09 -0.53 4.32
CA ALA A 24 0.50 0.31 5.35
C ALA A 24 -0.55 -0.50 6.14
N PRO A 25 -0.44 -0.58 7.48
CA PRO A 25 -1.30 -1.44 8.30
C PRO A 25 -2.72 -0.89 8.45
N ASP A 26 -2.90 0.43 8.38
CA ASP A 26 -4.16 1.12 8.62
C ASP A 26 -4.25 2.43 7.82
N LEU A 27 -5.46 3.01 7.81
CA LEU A 27 -5.75 4.25 7.09
C LEU A 27 -4.95 5.43 7.66
N THR A 28 -4.71 5.45 8.97
CA THR A 28 -3.94 6.52 9.62
C THR A 28 -2.49 6.55 9.12
N THR A 29 -1.86 5.39 8.98
CA THR A 29 -0.51 5.25 8.42
C THR A 29 -0.51 5.61 6.94
N LEU A 30 -1.56 5.23 6.22
CA LEU A 30 -1.70 5.56 4.81
C LEU A 30 -1.85 7.07 4.58
N ASP A 31 -2.63 7.77 5.41
CA ASP A 31 -2.80 9.23 5.35
C ASP A 31 -1.48 9.96 5.65
N ALA A 32 -0.68 9.45 6.59
CA ALA A 32 0.66 9.99 6.85
C ALA A 32 1.57 9.87 5.62
N LEU A 33 1.53 8.72 4.93
CA LEU A 33 2.28 8.51 3.69
C LEU A 33 1.77 9.40 2.55
N GLU A 34 0.48 9.73 2.50
CA GLU A 34 -0.07 10.66 1.50
C GLU A 34 0.53 12.08 1.64
N ILE A 35 0.84 12.51 2.86
CA ILE A 35 1.56 13.77 3.12
C ILE A 35 2.99 13.70 2.54
N ASP A 36 3.70 12.60 2.78
CA ASP A 36 5.05 12.38 2.24
C ASP A 36 5.03 12.29 0.71
N VAL A 37 3.98 11.71 0.12
CA VAL A 37 3.75 11.69 -1.33
C VAL A 37 3.60 13.12 -1.84
N ALA A 38 2.78 13.95 -1.19
CA ALA A 38 2.56 15.34 -1.60
C ALA A 38 3.83 16.22 -1.54
N ALA A 39 4.84 15.80 -0.77
CA ALA A 39 6.17 16.45 -0.76
C ALA A 39 7.10 15.98 -1.90
N ARG A 40 6.72 14.96 -2.67
CA ARG A 40 7.50 14.44 -3.82
C ARG A 40 7.19 15.18 -5.11
N ASP A 41 7.95 14.87 -6.15
CA ASP A 41 7.76 15.40 -7.50
C ASP A 41 6.36 15.06 -8.05
N PRO A 42 5.67 15.98 -8.75
CA PRO A 42 4.35 15.74 -9.35
C PRO A 42 4.26 14.47 -10.21
N GLN A 43 5.34 14.12 -10.93
CA GLN A 43 5.38 12.91 -11.75
C GLN A 43 5.39 11.63 -10.89
N ILE A 44 6.05 11.68 -9.73
CA ILE A 44 6.08 10.58 -8.76
C ILE A 44 4.75 10.52 -7.98
N GLN A 45 4.19 11.67 -7.63
CA GLN A 45 2.90 11.78 -6.94
C GLN A 45 1.80 11.01 -7.66
N SER A 46 1.64 11.21 -8.97
CA SER A 46 0.60 10.54 -9.75
C SER A 46 0.70 9.02 -9.62
N ARG A 47 1.91 8.47 -9.65
CA ARG A 47 2.15 7.03 -9.52
C ARG A 47 1.89 6.52 -8.10
N LEU A 48 2.30 7.28 -7.07
CA LEU A 48 2.11 6.87 -5.68
C LEU A 48 0.64 6.96 -5.26
N MET A 49 -0.11 7.96 -5.73
CA MET A 49 -1.54 8.11 -5.45
C MET A 49 -2.38 6.92 -5.95
N ASP A 50 -1.98 6.25 -7.02
CA ASP A 50 -2.65 5.02 -7.47
C ASP A 50 -2.51 3.89 -6.42
N PHE A 51 -1.33 3.76 -5.81
CA PHE A 51 -1.11 2.82 -4.71
C PHE A 51 -1.87 3.23 -3.45
N VAL A 52 -1.93 4.53 -3.15
CA VAL A 52 -2.70 5.05 -1.99
C VAL A 52 -4.17 4.69 -2.14
N LYS A 53 -4.78 4.97 -3.29
CA LYS A 53 -6.18 4.63 -3.57
C LYS A 53 -6.44 3.13 -3.43
N LYS A 54 -5.56 2.30 -4.00
CA LYS A 54 -5.69 0.84 -3.90
C LYS A 54 -5.61 0.36 -2.46
N ARG A 55 -4.59 0.79 -1.70
CA ARG A 55 -4.44 0.39 -0.30
C ARG A 55 -5.59 0.88 0.56
N ARG A 56 -6.05 2.12 0.34
CA ARG A 56 -7.19 2.71 1.04
C ARG A 56 -8.44 1.87 0.87
N PHE A 57 -8.69 1.39 -0.35
CA PHE A 57 -9.81 0.49 -0.63
C PHE A 57 -9.65 -0.86 0.07
N GLU A 58 -8.46 -1.48 0.02
CA GLU A 58 -8.18 -2.72 0.75
C GLU A 58 -8.40 -2.58 2.27
N LEU A 59 -7.91 -1.49 2.85
CA LEU A 59 -8.05 -1.20 4.27
C LEU A 59 -9.49 -0.84 4.65
N GLN A 60 -10.22 -0.10 3.81
CA GLN A 60 -11.64 0.18 4.04
C GLN A 60 -12.47 -1.10 3.95
N ASN A 61 -12.19 -1.99 3.01
CA ASN A 61 -12.89 -3.28 2.91
C ASN A 61 -12.51 -4.22 4.05
N ALA A 62 -11.24 -4.24 4.46
CA ALA A 62 -10.81 -5.03 5.62
C ALA A 62 -11.42 -4.50 6.92
N ALA A 63 -11.57 -3.19 7.07
CA ALA A 63 -12.25 -2.55 8.20
C ALA A 63 -13.78 -2.70 8.13
N SER A 64 -14.35 -2.78 6.92
CA SER A 64 -15.78 -3.02 6.68
C SER A 64 -16.16 -4.51 6.65
N ASN A 65 -15.17 -5.41 6.71
CA ASN A 65 -15.38 -6.85 6.89
C ASN A 65 -15.78 -7.16 8.34
N GLU A 66 -16.89 -6.57 8.78
CA GLU A 66 -17.95 -7.39 9.37
C GLU A 66 -18.18 -8.52 8.37
N PRO A 67 -18.01 -9.79 8.76
CA PRO A 67 -17.99 -10.88 7.81
C PRO A 67 -19.31 -10.90 7.03
N ASP A 68 -19.18 -11.08 5.72
CA ASP A 68 -20.23 -11.31 4.73
C ASP A 68 -21.00 -12.63 4.98
N TYR A 69 -21.40 -12.90 6.23
CA TYR A 69 -22.31 -13.97 6.64
C TYR A 69 -23.78 -13.56 6.51
N LEU A 70 -24.08 -12.40 5.92
CA LEU A 70 -25.45 -11.85 5.79
C LEU A 70 -25.95 -11.74 4.34
N LEU A 71 -25.43 -12.56 3.42
CA LEU A 71 -26.16 -12.85 2.18
C LEU A 71 -27.04 -14.07 2.46
N GLU A 72 -28.21 -13.75 3.03
CA GLU A 72 -29.31 -14.67 3.28
C GLU A 72 -29.59 -15.54 2.05
N GLU A 73 -29.85 -16.82 2.33
CA GLU A 73 -30.01 -17.91 1.38
C GLU A 73 -31.03 -17.59 0.26
N PRO A 74 -30.83 -18.12 -0.96
CA PRO A 74 -31.85 -18.00 -2.00
C PRO A 74 -33.12 -18.75 -1.58
N PHE A 75 -34.25 -18.04 -1.53
CA PHE A 75 -35.60 -18.58 -1.42
C PHE A 75 -35.94 -19.55 -2.56
#